data_AF-A0A4V1UCQ1-F1
#
_entry.id   AF-A0A4V1UCQ1-F1
#
_cell.length_a   1.000
_cell.length_b   1.000
_cell.length_c   1.000
_cell.angle_alpha   90.00
_cell.angle_beta   90.00
_cell.angle_gamma   90.00
#
_symmetry.space_group_name_H-M   'P 1'
#
loop_
_entity.id
_entity.type
_entity.pdbx_description
1 polymer ?
#
loop_
_entity_poly.entity_id
_entity_poly.type
_entity_poly.pdbx_seq_one_letter_code
_entity_poly.pdbx_strand_id
1 'polypeptide(L)'
;MSATNTQENRSGYNAFTDLLIGISDGLIIPFALSVGFNVLLATTTMVWYAGLAVVLAGAIVMGFGSYLAAKDRQESFANKTEAEESALKKAELEKTLRLFRQLNLGQDMQNQAAEEIEKDSNEWKAYLQKHMGTAEVQETGTAGKTAIIIGLAFIAGGIIPLLPYAIVNAKQDALQCSAAITLLCLLTFGYAKSKANNEPVLWGTIRLVLMGAAASGLVYFVAKIFAN
;
A
#
# COMPACT_ATOMS: atom_id res chain seq x y z
N MET A 1 -25.87 31.38 7.44
CA MET A 1 -25.66 30.62 8.70
C MET A 1 -25.08 29.27 8.32
N SER A 2 -23.99 28.91 8.98
CA SER A 2 -22.87 28.08 8.50
C SER A 2 -23.18 26.64 8.10
N ALA A 3 -22.61 26.23 6.97
CA ALA A 3 -22.21 24.85 6.68
C ALA A 3 -20.94 24.88 5.80
N THR A 4 -19.92 25.61 6.27
CA THR A 4 -18.56 25.61 5.72
C THR A 4 -17.68 25.03 6.83
N ASN A 5 -17.31 23.75 6.71
CA ASN A 5 -16.10 23.12 7.28
C ASN A 5 -16.30 21.61 7.42
N THR A 6 -15.78 20.82 6.47
CA THR A 6 -15.11 19.51 6.70
C THR A 6 -14.59 18.85 5.41
N GLN A 7 -14.05 19.64 4.48
CA GLN A 7 -13.18 19.10 3.42
C GLN A 7 -11.84 19.84 3.42
N GLU A 8 -11.25 19.99 4.60
CA GLU A 8 -9.84 20.33 4.70
C GLU A 8 -9.01 19.10 4.31
N ASN A 9 -8.23 19.28 3.24
CA ASN A 9 -6.84 18.88 3.19
C ASN A 9 -6.52 17.37 3.22
N ARG A 10 -6.75 16.66 2.11
CA ARG A 10 -6.14 15.33 1.83
C ARG A 10 -5.10 15.41 0.70
N SER A 11 -4.24 16.43 0.75
CA SER A 11 -3.16 16.66 -0.23
C SER A 11 -1.79 16.70 0.47
N GLY A 12 -1.56 15.77 1.39
CA GLY A 12 -0.28 15.59 2.05
C GLY A 12 0.09 14.12 2.07
N TYR A 13 1.39 13.85 2.04
CA TYR A 13 2.02 12.59 2.43
C TYR A 13 1.12 11.68 3.29
N ASN A 14 0.66 10.56 2.74
CA ASN A 14 -0.24 9.64 3.44
C ASN A 14 0.55 8.58 4.23
N ALA A 15 1.25 9.03 5.27
CA ALA A 15 1.95 8.18 6.24
C ALA A 15 1.09 7.00 6.73
N PHE A 16 -0.22 7.22 6.84
CA PHE A 16 -1.19 6.22 7.25
C PHE A 16 -1.36 5.10 6.22
N THR A 17 -1.38 5.42 4.93
CA THR A 17 -1.46 4.43 3.85
C THR A 17 -0.18 3.60 3.79
N ASP A 18 0.97 4.24 3.88
CA ASP A 18 2.28 3.58 3.94
C ASP A 18 2.38 2.62 5.13
N LEU A 19 1.94 3.06 6.30
CA LEU A 19 1.85 2.24 7.51
C LEU A 19 0.97 0.99 7.29
N LEU A 20 -0.21 1.17 6.69
CA LEU A 20 -1.11 0.06 6.41
C LEU A 20 -0.55 -0.94 5.41
N ILE A 21 0.21 -0.48 4.40
CA ILE A 21 0.91 -1.35 3.46
C ILE A 21 1.93 -2.20 4.21
N GLY A 22 2.83 -1.57 4.97
CA GLY A 22 3.88 -2.28 5.70
C GLY A 22 3.32 -3.28 6.72
N ILE A 23 2.31 -2.88 7.53
CA ILE A 23 1.70 -3.79 8.50
C ILE A 23 1.02 -4.98 7.82
N SER A 24 0.29 -4.74 6.71
CA SER A 24 -0.42 -5.81 6.00
C SER A 24 0.53 -6.89 5.50
N ASP A 25 1.63 -6.48 4.86
CA ASP A 25 2.62 -7.41 4.32
C ASP A 25 3.44 -8.07 5.44
N GLY A 26 3.74 -7.30 6.50
CA GLY A 26 4.39 -7.79 7.71
C GLY A 26 3.56 -8.86 8.43
N LEU A 27 2.23 -8.77 8.43
CA LEU A 27 1.38 -9.82 8.99
C LEU A 27 1.38 -11.08 8.12
N ILE A 28 1.29 -10.93 6.81
CA ILE A 28 1.08 -12.05 5.88
C ILE A 28 2.36 -12.88 5.69
N ILE A 29 3.51 -12.25 5.43
CA ILE A 29 4.72 -12.95 4.99
C ILE A 29 5.31 -13.83 6.12
N PRO A 30 5.65 -13.28 7.30
CA PRO A 30 6.04 -14.04 8.49
C PRO A 30 5.05 -15.12 8.93
N PHE A 31 3.74 -14.90 8.80
CA PHE A 31 2.75 -15.92 9.11
C PHE A 31 2.77 -17.07 8.09
N ALA A 32 2.78 -16.77 6.78
CA ALA A 32 2.86 -17.79 5.76
C ALA A 32 4.13 -18.65 5.92
N LEU A 33 5.25 -18.01 6.28
CA LEU A 33 6.51 -18.68 6.60
C LEU A 33 6.36 -19.63 7.81
N SER A 34 5.72 -19.18 8.89
CA SER A 34 5.55 -20.00 10.11
C SER A 34 4.72 -21.26 9.82
N VAL A 35 3.72 -21.16 8.94
CA VAL A 35 2.95 -22.31 8.42
C VAL A 35 3.85 -23.30 7.70
N GLY A 36 4.74 -22.83 6.81
CA GLY A 36 5.69 -23.68 6.09
C GLY A 36 6.65 -24.44 7.00
N PHE A 37 7.28 -23.74 7.95
CA PHE A 37 8.12 -24.38 8.96
C PHE A 37 7.32 -25.35 9.85
N ASN A 38 6.03 -25.08 10.05
CA ASN A 38 5.18 -26.01 10.78
C ASN A 38 5.08 -27.37 10.07
N VAL A 39 4.99 -27.37 8.75
CA VAL A 39 4.98 -28.60 7.94
C VAL A 39 6.33 -29.31 7.96
N LEU A 40 7.43 -28.57 7.87
CA LEU A 40 8.80 -29.12 7.80
C LEU A 40 9.34 -29.64 9.15
N LEU A 41 8.49 -29.93 10.14
CA LEU A 41 8.89 -30.45 11.46
C LEU A 41 9.92 -29.59 12.23
N ALA A 42 10.09 -28.31 11.85
CA ALA A 42 10.95 -27.35 12.57
C ALA A 42 10.47 -27.09 14.01
N THR A 43 11.40 -26.79 14.92
CA THR A 43 11.12 -26.42 16.31
C THR A 43 10.60 -24.99 16.42
N THR A 44 9.86 -24.68 17.50
CA THR A 44 9.35 -23.31 17.75
C THR A 44 10.48 -22.27 17.80
N THR A 45 11.61 -22.63 18.40
CA THR A 45 12.83 -21.81 18.44
C THR A 45 13.38 -21.50 17.04
N MET A 46 13.38 -22.48 16.13
CA MET A 46 13.82 -22.26 14.76
C MET A 46 12.88 -21.31 14.02
N VAL A 47 11.55 -21.45 14.19
CA VAL A 47 10.56 -20.54 13.60
C VAL A 47 10.74 -19.12 14.13
N TRP A 48 11.02 -18.95 15.42
CA TRP A 48 11.25 -17.64 16.01
C TRP A 48 12.46 -16.93 15.40
N TYR A 49 13.64 -17.55 15.40
CA TYR A 49 14.85 -16.91 14.88
C TYR A 49 14.83 -16.73 13.36
N ALA A 50 14.34 -17.73 12.61
CA ALA A 50 14.21 -17.62 11.16
C ALA A 50 13.16 -16.57 10.78
N GLY A 51 12.04 -16.52 11.52
CA GLY A 51 11.01 -15.50 11.37
C GLY A 51 11.56 -14.09 11.59
N LEU A 52 12.30 -13.86 12.68
CA LEU A 52 12.92 -12.56 12.95
C LEU A 52 13.91 -12.15 11.84
N ALA A 53 14.70 -13.09 11.32
CA ALA A 53 15.60 -12.81 10.21
C ALA A 53 14.82 -12.39 8.94
N VAL A 54 13.71 -13.08 8.64
CA VAL A 54 12.84 -12.72 7.51
C VAL A 54 12.14 -11.38 7.73
N VAL A 55 11.71 -11.07 8.96
CA VAL A 55 11.12 -9.77 9.30
C VAL A 55 12.11 -8.63 9.03
N LEU A 56 13.35 -8.77 9.49
CA LEU A 56 14.39 -7.76 9.27
C LEU A 56 14.76 -7.62 7.79
N ALA A 57 14.96 -8.75 7.09
CA ALA A 57 15.27 -8.75 5.67
C ALA A 57 14.12 -8.13 4.86
N GLY A 58 12.87 -8.50 5.15
CA GLY A 58 11.68 -7.96 4.50
C GLY A 58 11.53 -6.45 4.74
N ALA A 59 11.76 -5.98 5.97
CA ALA A 59 11.71 -4.56 6.28
C ALA A 59 12.73 -3.73 5.49
N ILE A 60 13.95 -4.26 5.34
CA ILE A 60 15.01 -3.63 4.53
C ILE A 60 14.59 -3.60 3.07
N VAL A 61 14.16 -4.74 2.51
CA VAL A 61 13.76 -4.84 1.10
C VAL A 61 12.56 -3.93 0.79
N MET A 62 11.55 -3.88 1.66
CA MET A 62 10.38 -3.02 1.47
C MET A 62 10.69 -1.55 1.66
N GLY A 63 11.52 -1.20 2.65
CA GLY A 63 11.99 0.18 2.84
C GLY A 63 12.77 0.67 1.63
N PHE A 64 13.78 -0.08 1.18
CA PHE A 64 14.54 0.30 -0.02
C PHE A 64 13.70 0.25 -1.30
N GLY A 65 12.83 -0.73 -1.45
CA GLY A 65 11.95 -0.86 -2.61
C GLY A 65 11.00 0.33 -2.74
N SER A 66 10.43 0.79 -1.63
CA SER A 66 9.58 1.99 -1.63
C SER A 66 10.37 3.28 -1.84
N TYR A 67 11.58 3.39 -1.28
CA TYR A 67 12.49 4.52 -1.55
C TYR A 67 12.82 4.63 -3.04
N LEU A 68 13.25 3.52 -3.65
CA LEU A 68 13.65 3.47 -5.05
C LEU A 68 12.44 3.72 -5.95
N ALA A 69 11.28 3.10 -5.68
CA ALA A 69 10.06 3.36 -6.43
C ALA A 69 9.59 4.82 -6.34
N ALA A 70 9.80 5.50 -5.20
CA ALA A 70 9.51 6.93 -5.08
C ALA A 70 10.50 7.78 -5.88
N LYS A 71 11.79 7.43 -5.84
CA LYS A 71 12.85 8.12 -6.58
C LYS A 71 12.72 7.94 -8.10
N ASP A 72 12.50 6.72 -8.57
CA ASP A 72 12.31 6.39 -9.99
C ASP A 72 11.09 7.12 -10.57
N ARG A 73 10.02 7.26 -9.78
CA ARG A 73 8.88 8.10 -10.14
C ARG A 73 9.32 9.55 -10.32
N GLN A 74 10.03 10.15 -9.35
CA GLN A 74 10.50 11.54 -9.47
C GLN A 74 11.38 11.76 -10.71
N GLU A 75 12.35 10.87 -10.97
CA GLU A 75 13.24 10.96 -12.13
C GLU A 75 12.50 10.76 -13.46
N SER A 76 11.57 9.80 -13.51
CA SER A 76 10.73 9.58 -14.70
C SER A 76 9.89 10.81 -15.05
N PHE A 77 9.46 11.59 -14.06
CA PHE A 77 8.76 12.86 -14.31
C PHE A 77 9.70 13.97 -14.75
N ALA A 78 10.88 14.07 -14.16
CA ALA A 78 11.86 15.09 -14.52
C ALA A 78 12.39 14.92 -15.96
N ASN A 79 12.45 13.69 -16.45
CA ASN A 79 13.03 13.36 -17.76
C ASN A 79 12.02 13.30 -18.91
N LYS A 80 10.77 13.74 -18.72
CA LYS A 80 9.78 13.80 -19.81
C LYS A 80 10.16 14.87 -20.82
N THR A 81 10.03 14.53 -22.11
CA THR A 81 10.28 15.49 -23.19
C THR A 81 9.15 16.52 -23.31
N GLU A 82 9.42 17.69 -23.90
CA GLU A 82 8.37 18.70 -24.14
C GLU A 82 7.21 18.15 -24.98
N ALA A 83 7.51 17.28 -25.94
CA ALA A 83 6.50 16.62 -26.77
C ALA A 83 5.59 15.71 -25.93
N GLU A 84 6.15 14.89 -25.04
CA GLU A 84 5.39 14.04 -24.13
C GLU A 84 4.59 14.86 -23.12
N GLU A 85 5.16 15.92 -22.56
CA GLU A 85 4.47 16.84 -21.66
C GLU A 85 3.26 17.48 -22.36
N SER A 86 3.43 17.90 -23.62
CA SER A 86 2.35 18.48 -24.42
C SER A 86 1.22 17.47 -24.75
N ALA A 87 1.57 16.23 -25.07
CA ALA A 87 0.61 15.16 -25.35
C ALA A 87 -0.21 14.80 -24.09
N LEU A 88 0.45 14.73 -22.93
CA LEU A 88 -0.19 14.51 -21.64
C LEU A 88 -1.17 15.63 -21.28
N LYS A 89 -0.78 16.90 -21.45
CA LYS A 89 -1.67 18.05 -21.21
C LYS A 89 -2.94 17.98 -22.06
N LYS A 90 -2.80 17.67 -23.35
CA LYS A 90 -3.94 17.56 -24.27
C LYS A 90 -4.88 16.42 -23.87
N ALA A 91 -4.33 15.25 -23.56
CA ALA A 91 -5.12 14.09 -23.13
C ALA A 91 -5.90 14.37 -21.84
N GLU A 92 -5.32 15.10 -20.89
CA GLU A 92 -6.02 15.47 -19.66
C GLU A 92 -7.04 16.60 -19.85
N LEU A 93 -6.74 17.59 -20.68
CA LEU A 93 -7.72 18.60 -21.06
C LEU A 93 -8.97 17.94 -21.64
N GLU A 94 -8.80 16.93 -22.48
CA GLU A 94 -9.91 16.15 -23.03
C GLU A 94 -10.73 15.42 -21.95
N LYS A 95 -10.07 14.85 -20.93
CA LYS A 95 -10.76 14.22 -19.79
C LYS A 95 -11.54 15.23 -18.97
N THR A 96 -10.97 16.41 -18.69
CA THR A 96 -11.66 17.50 -18.00
C THR A 96 -12.89 17.97 -18.79
N LEU A 97 -12.76 18.14 -20.10
CA LEU A 97 -13.88 18.49 -20.96
C LEU A 97 -14.95 17.38 -21.01
N ARG A 98 -14.55 16.12 -20.90
CA ARG A 98 -15.49 15.00 -20.77
C ARG A 98 -16.25 15.04 -19.44
N LEU A 99 -15.59 15.40 -18.34
CA LEU A 99 -16.25 15.64 -17.06
C LEU A 99 -17.26 16.79 -17.16
N PHE A 100 -16.87 17.90 -17.79
CA PHE A 100 -17.77 19.03 -17.99
C PHE A 100 -19.02 18.66 -18.80
N ARG A 101 -18.86 17.81 -19.82
CA ARG A 101 -19.99 17.22 -20.57
C ARG A 101 -20.90 16.39 -19.68
N GLN A 102 -20.36 15.58 -18.77
CA GLN A 102 -21.16 14.78 -17.82
C GLN A 102 -21.94 15.66 -16.83
N LEU A 103 -21.44 16.85 -16.53
CA LEU A 103 -22.11 17.85 -15.70
C LEU A 103 -23.13 18.70 -16.48
N ASN A 104 -23.38 18.41 -17.76
CA ASN A 104 -24.27 19.17 -18.65
C ASN A 104 -23.90 20.66 -18.78
N LEU A 105 -22.61 21.00 -18.70
CA LEU A 105 -22.14 22.35 -19.01
C LEU A 105 -22.36 22.66 -20.50
N GLY A 106 -22.79 23.87 -20.82
CA GLY A 106 -22.95 24.33 -22.21
C GLY A 106 -21.62 24.32 -22.97
N GLN A 107 -21.67 24.05 -24.27
CA GLN A 107 -20.46 23.87 -25.08
C GLN A 107 -19.59 25.13 -25.15
N ASP A 108 -20.20 26.31 -25.13
CA ASP A 108 -19.50 27.59 -25.09
C ASP A 108 -18.68 27.74 -23.79
N MET A 109 -19.25 27.32 -22.65
CA MET A 109 -18.59 27.35 -21.35
C MET A 109 -17.45 26.34 -21.26
N GLN A 110 -17.58 25.17 -21.91
CA GLN A 110 -16.52 24.18 -22.00
C GLN A 110 -15.31 24.71 -22.79
N ASN A 111 -15.56 25.33 -23.95
CA ASN A 111 -14.51 25.88 -24.79
C ASN A 111 -13.78 27.03 -24.09
N GLN A 112 -14.55 27.92 -23.44
CA GLN A 112 -13.97 29.02 -22.68
C GLN A 112 -13.15 28.52 -21.48
N ALA A 113 -13.62 27.48 -20.78
CA ALA A 113 -12.84 26.86 -19.72
C ALA A 113 -11.57 26.19 -20.26
N ALA A 114 -11.61 25.56 -21.43
CA ALA A 114 -10.43 24.96 -22.05
C ALA A 114 -9.35 26.00 -22.36
N GLU A 115 -9.74 27.11 -22.98
CA GLU A 115 -8.82 28.20 -23.33
C GLU A 115 -8.19 28.83 -22.08
N GLU A 116 -8.97 29.03 -21.02
CA GLU A 116 -8.45 29.63 -19.79
C GLU A 116 -7.53 28.67 -19.02
N ILE A 117 -7.82 27.36 -19.04
CA ILE A 117 -6.94 26.32 -18.49
C ILE A 117 -5.63 26.23 -19.28
N GLU A 118 -5.66 26.41 -20.61
CA GLU A 118 -4.45 26.42 -21.43
C GLU A 118 -3.59 27.68 -21.20
N LYS A 119 -4.21 28.83 -20.87
CA LYS A 119 -3.49 30.07 -20.54
C LYS A 119 -2.74 29.96 -19.21
N ASP A 120 -3.35 29.38 -18.17
CA ASP A 120 -2.68 29.17 -16.88
C ASP A 120 -1.94 27.83 -16.82
N SER A 121 -0.93 27.72 -17.69
CA SER A 121 -0.10 26.53 -17.85
C SER A 121 0.58 26.09 -16.55
N ASN A 122 0.88 27.00 -15.61
CA ASN A 122 1.61 26.65 -14.39
C ASN A 122 0.70 26.05 -13.32
N GLU A 123 -0.47 26.64 -13.05
CA GLU A 123 -1.44 26.02 -12.14
C GLU A 123 -2.03 24.75 -12.73
N TRP A 124 -2.27 24.72 -14.05
CA TRP A 124 -2.69 23.50 -14.74
C TRP A 124 -1.61 22.42 -14.65
N LYS A 125 -0.32 22.74 -14.87
CA LYS A 125 0.78 21.79 -14.62
C LYS A 125 0.78 21.26 -13.20
N ALA A 126 0.64 22.13 -12.19
CA ALA A 126 0.61 21.72 -10.78
C ALA A 126 -0.62 20.84 -10.47
N TYR A 127 -1.78 21.17 -11.03
CA TYR A 127 -2.99 20.37 -10.93
C TYR A 127 -2.83 18.99 -11.56
N LEU A 128 -2.26 18.95 -12.77
CA LEU A 128 -1.96 17.72 -13.50
C LEU A 128 -0.96 16.86 -12.75
N GLN A 129 0.13 17.44 -12.23
CA GLN A 129 1.09 16.74 -11.36
C GLN A 129 0.43 16.13 -10.13
N LYS A 130 -0.61 16.80 -9.60
CA LYS A 130 -1.34 16.37 -8.40
C LYS A 130 -2.42 15.32 -8.69
N HIS A 131 -3.07 15.32 -9.86
CA HIS A 131 -4.26 14.52 -10.14
C HIS A 131 -4.11 13.45 -11.25
N MET A 132 -3.04 13.47 -12.05
CA MET A 132 -2.82 12.51 -13.18
C MET A 132 -2.49 11.06 -12.77
N GLY A 133 -2.69 10.64 -11.52
CA GLY A 133 -2.37 9.26 -11.13
C GLY A 133 -0.86 8.97 -11.12
N THR A 134 -0.02 10.01 -11.12
CA THR A 134 1.08 10.04 -10.15
C THR A 134 0.47 9.95 -8.78
N ALA A 135 0.23 8.73 -8.31
CA ALA A 135 0.10 8.46 -6.90
C ALA A 135 1.37 9.04 -6.27
N GLU A 136 1.22 10.28 -5.80
CA GLU A 136 2.23 11.08 -5.18
C GLU A 136 3.45 11.32 -6.10
N VAL A 137 3.52 12.50 -6.74
CA VAL A 137 4.81 13.20 -6.62
C VAL A 137 4.92 13.49 -5.13
N GLN A 138 5.39 12.48 -4.39
CA GLN A 138 5.73 12.58 -3.00
C GLN A 138 6.60 13.81 -2.92
N GLU A 139 6.19 14.80 -2.10
CA GLU A 139 6.92 16.06 -1.94
C GLU A 139 8.40 15.75 -1.95
N THR A 140 9.16 16.43 -2.81
CA THR A 140 10.61 16.25 -2.93
C THR A 140 11.23 16.17 -1.53
N GLY A 141 11.74 14.98 -1.15
CA GLY A 141 12.27 14.71 0.20
C GLY A 141 11.45 13.74 1.08
N THR A 142 10.28 13.25 0.65
CA THR A 142 9.47 12.30 1.44
C THR A 142 9.81 10.82 1.20
N ALA A 143 10.54 10.48 0.13
CA ALA A 143 10.92 9.09 -0.19
C ALA A 143 11.63 8.36 0.98
N GLY A 144 12.53 9.04 1.69
CA GLY A 144 13.18 8.48 2.88
C GLY A 144 12.23 8.23 4.04
N LYS A 145 11.22 9.10 4.23
CA LYS A 145 10.19 8.92 5.28
C LYS A 145 9.30 7.73 4.95
N THR A 146 8.83 7.62 3.71
CA THR A 146 8.06 6.49 3.18
C THR A 146 8.77 5.16 3.45
N ALA A 147 10.06 5.09 3.10
CA ALA A 147 10.89 3.92 3.31
C ALA A 147 10.96 3.49 4.79
N ILE A 148 11.19 4.46 5.68
CA ILE A 148 11.27 4.21 7.11
C ILE A 148 9.91 3.75 7.66
N ILE A 149 8.81 4.43 7.29
CA ILE A 149 7.48 4.06 7.78
C ILE A 149 7.11 2.66 7.33
N ILE A 150 7.25 2.33 6.05
CA ILE A 150 6.91 1.00 5.52
C ILE A 150 7.78 -0.07 6.18
N GLY A 151 9.09 0.16 6.30
CA GLY A 151 10.00 -0.77 6.95
C GLY A 151 9.65 -1.03 8.42
N LEU A 152 9.42 0.01 9.21
CA LEU A 152 9.04 -0.13 10.62
C LEU A 152 7.66 -0.76 10.79
N ALA A 153 6.71 -0.40 9.93
CA ALA A 153 5.38 -0.99 9.86
C ALA A 153 5.45 -2.49 9.58
N PHE A 154 6.34 -2.91 8.66
CA PHE A 154 6.59 -4.31 8.36
C PHE A 154 7.16 -5.06 9.56
N ILE A 155 8.12 -4.47 10.28
CA ILE A 155 8.66 -5.06 11.52
C ILE A 155 7.55 -5.25 12.55
N ALA A 156 6.77 -4.20 12.80
CA ALA A 156 5.67 -4.25 13.76
C ALA A 156 4.62 -5.30 13.38
N GLY A 157 4.23 -5.37 12.11
CA GLY A 157 3.32 -6.40 11.60
C GLY A 157 3.90 -7.80 11.71
N GLY A 158 5.19 -7.97 11.41
CA GLY A 158 5.86 -9.26 11.34
C GLY A 158 6.22 -9.90 12.67
N ILE A 159 6.38 -9.12 13.72
CA ILE A 159 6.57 -9.67 15.07
C ILE A 159 5.28 -10.33 15.55
N ILE A 160 4.10 -9.80 15.21
CA ILE A 160 2.81 -10.25 15.75
C ILE A 160 2.56 -11.76 15.50
N PRO A 161 2.67 -12.30 14.26
CA PRO A 161 2.51 -13.73 14.02
C PRO A 161 3.57 -14.59 14.69
N LEU A 162 4.75 -14.04 14.98
CA LEU A 162 5.88 -14.78 15.55
C LEU A 162 5.81 -14.86 17.08
N LEU A 163 5.15 -13.91 17.76
CA LEU A 163 5.08 -13.86 19.22
C LEU A 163 4.68 -15.19 19.89
N PRO A 164 3.69 -15.96 19.39
CA PRO A 164 3.34 -17.24 20.00
C PRO A 164 4.49 -18.25 20.00
N TYR A 165 5.38 -18.22 19.01
CA TYR A 165 6.52 -19.13 18.93
C TYR A 165 7.63 -18.81 19.93
N ALA A 166 7.65 -17.61 20.51
CA ALA A 166 8.57 -17.25 21.60
C ALA A 166 8.13 -17.77 22.97
N ILE A 167 6.82 -17.99 23.15
CA ILE A 167 6.21 -18.26 24.47
C ILE A 167 5.71 -19.70 24.57
N VAL A 168 5.15 -20.24 23.48
CA VAL A 168 4.52 -21.55 23.45
C VAL A 168 5.51 -22.60 22.98
N ASN A 169 5.77 -23.59 23.82
CA ASN A 169 6.72 -24.68 23.52
C ASN A 169 6.13 -25.71 22.55
N ALA A 170 4.82 -25.95 22.62
CA ALA A 170 4.13 -26.89 21.74
C ALA A 170 3.94 -26.25 20.36
N LYS A 171 4.57 -26.84 19.35
CA LYS A 171 4.58 -26.37 17.96
C LYS A 171 3.18 -26.14 17.38
N GLN A 172 2.27 -27.10 17.58
CA GLN A 172 0.93 -27.02 17.02
C GLN A 172 0.10 -25.92 17.69
N ASP A 173 0.24 -25.77 19.02
CA ASP A 173 -0.44 -24.74 19.79
C ASP A 173 0.08 -23.35 19.41
N ALA A 174 1.40 -23.21 19.21
CA ALA A 174 2.03 -21.97 18.75
C ALA A 174 1.46 -21.53 17.38
N LEU A 175 1.31 -22.48 16.44
CA LEU A 175 0.70 -22.19 15.13
C LEU A 175 -0.76 -21.76 15.25
N GLN A 176 -1.56 -22.44 16.07
CA GLN A 176 -2.97 -22.10 16.25
C GLN A 176 -3.14 -20.70 16.88
N CYS A 177 -2.35 -20.39 17.91
CA CYS A 177 -2.31 -19.05 18.50
C CYS A 177 -1.85 -18.00 17.48
N SER A 178 -0.82 -18.29 16.70
CA SER A 178 -0.31 -17.42 15.63
C SER A 178 -1.39 -17.14 14.58
N ALA A 179 -2.09 -18.18 14.13
CA ALA A 179 -3.17 -18.06 13.16
C ALA A 179 -4.34 -17.22 13.68
N ALA A 180 -4.75 -17.45 14.93
CA ALA A 180 -5.84 -16.69 15.55
C ALA A 180 -5.51 -15.20 15.69
N ILE A 181 -4.32 -14.88 16.22
CA ILE A 181 -3.88 -13.48 16.38
C ILE A 181 -3.70 -12.81 15.03
N THR A 182 -3.05 -13.48 14.07
CA THR A 182 -2.86 -12.94 12.72
C THR A 182 -4.18 -12.67 12.03
N LEU A 183 -5.14 -13.60 12.12
CA LEU A 183 -6.48 -13.42 11.54
C LEU A 183 -7.19 -12.21 12.15
N LEU A 184 -7.16 -12.06 13.47
CA LEU A 184 -7.73 -10.89 14.15
C LEU A 184 -7.08 -9.59 13.68
N CYS A 185 -5.75 -9.57 13.55
CA CYS A 185 -5.04 -8.42 13.01
C CYS A 185 -5.41 -8.13 11.54
N LEU A 186 -5.48 -9.14 10.67
CA LEU A 186 -5.88 -8.93 9.27
C LEU A 186 -7.31 -8.39 9.17
N LEU A 187 -8.22 -8.83 10.05
CA LEU A 187 -9.57 -8.29 10.10
C LEU A 187 -9.59 -6.82 10.56
N THR A 188 -8.83 -6.46 11.60
CA THR A 188 -8.79 -5.09 12.12
C THR A 188 -8.09 -4.12 11.17
N PHE A 189 -6.93 -4.50 10.62
CA PHE A 189 -6.20 -3.69 9.65
C PHE A 189 -6.90 -3.63 8.30
N GLY A 190 -7.53 -4.73 7.86
CA GLY A 190 -8.40 -4.74 6.68
C GLY A 190 -9.53 -3.73 6.80
N TYR A 191 -10.22 -3.73 7.96
CA TYR A 191 -11.29 -2.76 8.24
C TYR A 191 -10.75 -1.32 8.23
N ALA A 192 -9.65 -1.05 8.93
CA ALA A 192 -9.05 0.28 9.01
C ALA A 192 -8.61 0.80 7.62
N LYS A 193 -7.98 -0.08 6.82
CA LYS A 193 -7.52 0.22 5.46
C LYS A 193 -8.67 0.56 4.53
N SER A 194 -9.70 -0.27 4.49
CA SER A 194 -10.85 -0.03 3.62
C SER A 194 -11.62 1.24 4.01
N LYS A 195 -11.77 1.49 5.32
CA LYS A 195 -12.41 2.71 5.81
C LYS A 195 -11.63 3.97 5.43
N ALA A 196 -10.30 3.94 5.51
CA ALA A 196 -9.48 5.09 5.15
C ALA A 196 -9.49 5.39 3.64
N ASN A 197 -9.51 4.34 2.82
CA ASN A 197 -9.53 4.43 1.37
C ASN A 197 -10.93 4.71 0.78
N ASN A 198 -11.97 4.85 1.61
CA ASN A 198 -13.37 4.93 1.16
C ASN A 198 -13.78 3.76 0.24
N GLU A 199 -13.19 2.58 0.46
CA GLU A 199 -13.54 1.36 -0.26
C GLU A 199 -14.63 0.59 0.51
N PRO A 200 -15.42 -0.29 -0.15
CA PRO A 200 -16.36 -1.17 0.52
C PRO A 200 -15.66 -2.01 1.60
N VAL A 201 -15.93 -1.70 2.87
CA VAL A 201 -15.18 -2.20 4.03
C VAL A 201 -15.14 -3.72 4.10
N LEU A 202 -16.29 -4.36 3.88
CA LEU A 202 -16.41 -5.81 3.89
C LEU A 202 -15.51 -6.44 2.83
N TRP A 203 -15.54 -5.90 1.60
CA TRP A 203 -14.78 -6.47 0.49
C TRP A 203 -13.28 -6.29 0.66
N GLY A 204 -12.82 -5.10 1.06
CA GLY A 204 -11.38 -4.87 1.23
C GLY A 204 -10.80 -5.64 2.42
N THR A 205 -11.58 -5.86 3.48
CA THR A 205 -11.19 -6.70 4.62
C THR A 205 -11.08 -8.18 4.22
N ILE A 206 -12.12 -8.72 3.55
CA ILE A 206 -12.12 -10.10 3.06
C ILE A 206 -10.97 -10.32 2.09
N ARG A 207 -10.72 -9.37 1.18
CA ARG A 207 -9.60 -9.44 0.23
C ARG A 207 -8.26 -9.63 0.96
N LEU A 208 -8.01 -8.87 2.03
CA LEU A 208 -6.77 -8.97 2.78
C LEU A 208 -6.62 -10.33 3.47
N VAL A 209 -7.70 -10.84 4.09
CA VAL A 209 -7.72 -12.17 4.70
C VAL A 209 -7.49 -13.27 3.65
N LEU A 210 -8.12 -13.15 2.48
CA LEU A 210 -7.94 -14.09 1.38
C LEU A 210 -6.51 -14.10 0.85
N MET A 211 -5.85 -12.94 0.76
CA MET A 211 -4.43 -12.87 0.38
C MET A 211 -3.54 -13.58 1.41
N GLY A 212 -3.80 -13.38 2.71
CA GLY A 212 -3.09 -14.08 3.78
C GLY A 212 -3.30 -15.59 3.74
N ALA A 213 -4.55 -16.04 3.56
CA ALA A 213 -4.90 -17.45 3.43
C ALA A 213 -4.28 -18.09 2.18
N ALA A 214 -4.30 -17.40 1.04
CA ALA A 214 -3.71 -17.88 -0.21
C ALA A 214 -2.18 -18.01 -0.09
N ALA A 215 -1.50 -16.99 0.45
CA ALA A 215 -0.05 -17.04 0.66
C ALA A 215 0.34 -18.19 1.60
N SER A 216 -0.35 -18.32 2.73
CA SER A 216 -0.10 -19.39 3.70
C SER A 216 -0.40 -20.78 3.14
N GLY A 217 -1.47 -20.91 2.35
CA GLY A 217 -1.83 -22.14 1.67
C GLY A 217 -0.77 -22.56 0.65
N LEU A 218 -0.29 -21.62 -0.17
CA LEU A 218 0.79 -21.88 -1.13
C LEU A 218 2.06 -22.35 -0.43
N VAL A 219 2.48 -21.66 0.63
CA VAL A 219 3.67 -22.05 1.40
C VAL A 219 3.48 -23.43 2.06
N TYR A 220 2.29 -23.71 2.60
CA TYR A 220 1.94 -25.03 3.13
C TYR A 220 2.09 -26.13 2.08
N PHE A 221 1.53 -25.93 0.88
CA PHE A 221 1.60 -26.92 -0.21
C PHE A 221 3.04 -27.16 -0.66
N VAL A 222 3.82 -26.10 -0.86
CA VAL A 222 5.23 -26.20 -1.22
C VAL A 222 6.01 -26.94 -0.14
N ALA A 223 5.85 -26.56 1.12
CA ALA A 223 6.51 -27.22 2.24
C ALA A 223 6.15 -28.72 2.33
N LYS A 224 4.88 -29.07 2.04
CA LYS A 224 4.43 -30.46 2.02
C LYS A 224 5.09 -31.29 0.93
N ILE A 225 5.40 -30.71 -0.23
CA ILE A 225 6.12 -31.40 -1.31
C ILE A 225 7.54 -31.78 -0.86
N PHE A 226 8.22 -30.90 -0.13
CA PHE A 226 9.59 -31.14 0.35
C PHE A 226 9.67 -31.94 1.66
N ALA A 227 8.58 -32.04 2.41
CA ALA A 227 8.51 -32.80 3.66
C ALA A 227 8.34 -34.32 3.45
N ASN A 228 8.16 -34.76 2.20
CA ASN A 228 7.83 -36.13 1.81
C ASN A 228 8.99 -36.77 1.06
#